data_AF-A0AAW3V661-F1
#
_entry.id   AF-A0AAW3V661-F1
#
_cell.length_a   1.000
_cell.length_b   1.000
_cell.length_c   1.000
_cell.angle_alpha   90.00
_cell.angle_beta   90.00
_cell.angle_gamma   90.00
#
_symmetry.space_group_name_H-M   'P 1'
#
loop_
_entity.id
_entity.type
_entity.pdbx_description
1 polymer ?
#
loop_
_entity_poly.entity_id
_entity_poly.type
_entity_poly.pdbx_seq_one_letter_code
_entity_poly.pdbx_strand_id
1 'polypeptide(L)'
;MIQFLADQLDQLDLALDQLALKDRNFDRFALMLIDNVVELTLHQHAQDTRRDAELYPPDNGPRYDPKLVAAALGWYFDAKVKLARSTLVTDELADTLQYLHGFRNTAYHRGARHEGILHALALFYARNACRLLSQYQPLFWSSSSKDRIPHRAVKYLGSVNPVSPMEAFKQAWQRLGDVAAHHGDTLIGDLYSDMARTIELADEQVTFLSQHPEPGGTSRDQVIVDCQVWPVAFSEQGEKYAAANGGPAPLTPNYLTWIEQHFPWPQRADPIPSWRKRAASLVAEKNPHAALKKYCEFMKQTDALRAAIDTLAGQLDAHIQHMVDSYLEERHRGM
;
A
#
# COMPACT_ATOMS: atom_id res chain seq x y z
N MET A 1 -26.23 14.01 13.19
CA MET A 1 -25.07 13.11 13.44
C MET A 1 -25.48 11.65 13.33
N ILE A 2 -26.64 11.26 13.86
CA ILE A 2 -27.13 9.88 13.81
C ILE A 2 -27.24 9.37 12.36
N GLN A 3 -27.80 10.16 11.45
CA GLN A 3 -27.84 9.82 10.02
C GLN A 3 -26.45 9.49 9.45
N PHE A 4 -25.46 10.36 9.68
CA PHE A 4 -24.11 10.19 9.15
C PHE A 4 -23.49 8.85 9.56
N LEU A 5 -23.59 8.50 10.85
CA LEU A 5 -23.08 7.22 11.36
C LEU A 5 -23.85 6.03 10.79
N ALA A 6 -25.17 6.16 10.60
CA ALA A 6 -25.98 5.12 10.00
C ALA A 6 -25.65 4.91 8.51
N ASP A 7 -25.34 5.98 7.78
CA ASP A 7 -24.88 5.90 6.39
C ASP A 7 -23.51 5.21 6.29
N GLN A 8 -22.61 5.45 7.25
CA GLN A 8 -21.33 4.75 7.31
C GLN A 8 -21.53 3.24 7.58
N LEU A 9 -22.50 2.87 8.44
CA LEU A 9 -22.85 1.46 8.71
C LEU A 9 -23.36 0.79 7.44
N ASP A 10 -24.27 1.46 6.73
CA ASP A 10 -24.84 0.97 5.47
C ASP A 10 -23.76 0.74 4.40
N GLN A 11 -22.84 1.70 4.25
CA GLN A 11 -21.77 1.62 3.27
C GLN A 11 -20.75 0.51 3.59
N LEU A 12 -20.38 0.33 4.86
CA LEU A 12 -19.48 -0.77 5.25
C LEU A 12 -20.17 -2.14 5.13
N ASP A 13 -21.45 -2.26 5.49
CA ASP A 13 -22.21 -3.50 5.28
C ASP A 13 -22.31 -3.84 3.79
N LEU A 14 -22.59 -2.85 2.93
CA LEU A 14 -22.55 -3.03 1.49
C LEU A 14 -21.17 -3.52 1.04
N ALA A 15 -20.08 -2.95 1.54
CA ALA A 15 -18.73 -3.41 1.20
C ALA A 15 -18.52 -4.89 1.58
N LEU A 16 -19.00 -5.33 2.75
CA LEU A 16 -18.90 -6.73 3.15
C LEU A 16 -19.73 -7.67 2.26
N ASP A 17 -20.92 -7.26 1.82
CA ASP A 17 -21.71 -8.02 0.83
C ASP A 17 -20.93 -8.21 -0.48
N GLN A 18 -20.22 -7.17 -0.94
CA GLN A 18 -19.40 -7.24 -2.15
C GLN A 18 -18.22 -8.22 -1.96
N LEU A 19 -17.56 -8.18 -0.79
CA LEU A 19 -16.49 -9.12 -0.46
C LEU A 19 -17.02 -10.56 -0.36
N ALA A 20 -18.26 -10.78 0.07
CA ALA A 20 -18.87 -12.11 0.14
C ALA A 20 -18.89 -12.84 -1.21
N LEU A 21 -18.95 -12.08 -2.32
CA LEU A 21 -18.99 -12.62 -3.68
C LEU A 21 -17.63 -13.15 -4.15
N LYS A 22 -16.53 -12.79 -3.50
CA LYS A 22 -15.15 -13.21 -3.81
C LYS A 22 -14.76 -12.98 -5.28
N ASP A 23 -15.23 -11.87 -5.84
CA ASP A 23 -14.82 -11.41 -7.17
C ASP A 23 -13.90 -10.20 -7.04
N ARG A 24 -12.89 -10.18 -7.91
CA ARG A 24 -11.84 -9.16 -7.92
C ARG A 24 -12.36 -7.73 -8.12
N ASN A 25 -13.39 -7.54 -8.94
CA ASN A 25 -13.97 -6.21 -9.16
C ASN A 25 -14.78 -5.76 -7.95
N PHE A 26 -15.45 -6.71 -7.28
CA PHE A 26 -16.15 -6.45 -6.03
C PHE A 26 -15.19 -6.18 -4.87
N ASP A 27 -14.02 -6.81 -4.82
CA ASP A 27 -12.97 -6.47 -3.83
C ASP A 27 -12.47 -5.03 -4.01
N ARG A 28 -12.22 -4.59 -5.25
CA ARG A 28 -11.86 -3.20 -5.55
C ARG A 28 -12.93 -2.22 -5.13
N PHE A 29 -14.18 -2.53 -5.48
CA PHE A 29 -15.32 -1.67 -5.14
C PHE A 29 -15.52 -1.60 -3.63
N ALA A 30 -15.43 -2.73 -2.91
CA ALA A 30 -15.48 -2.76 -1.46
C ALA A 30 -14.36 -1.91 -0.84
N LEU A 31 -13.12 -2.01 -1.34
CA LEU A 31 -12.00 -1.21 -0.86
C LEU A 31 -12.28 0.30 -1.01
N MET A 32 -12.90 0.73 -2.11
CA MET A 32 -13.32 2.12 -2.28
C MET A 32 -14.36 2.56 -1.25
N LEU A 33 -15.37 1.71 -1.02
CA LEU A 33 -16.45 2.02 -0.07
C LEU A 33 -15.90 2.15 1.35
N ILE A 34 -15.03 1.22 1.77
CA ILE A 34 -14.38 1.25 3.07
C ILE A 34 -13.49 2.49 3.22
N ASP A 35 -12.68 2.80 2.21
CA ASP A 35 -11.79 3.96 2.22
C ASP A 35 -12.57 5.27 2.34
N ASN A 36 -13.69 5.40 1.61
CA ASN A 36 -14.59 6.54 1.72
C ASN A 36 -15.15 6.69 3.15
N VAL A 37 -15.57 5.59 3.77
CA VAL A 37 -16.09 5.62 5.16
C VAL A 37 -15.02 6.10 6.14
N VAL A 38 -13.80 5.59 6.00
CA VAL A 38 -12.67 6.00 6.83
C VAL A 38 -12.34 7.47 6.61
N GLU A 39 -12.25 7.93 5.36
CA GLU A 39 -11.94 9.33 5.05
C GLU A 39 -13.02 10.28 5.59
N LEU A 40 -14.30 9.99 5.37
CA LEU A 40 -15.40 10.80 5.87
C LEU A 40 -15.43 10.86 7.40
N THR A 41 -15.16 9.73 8.06
CA THR A 41 -15.08 9.67 9.52
C THR A 41 -13.93 10.53 10.05
N LEU A 42 -12.74 10.41 9.47
CA LEU A 42 -11.58 11.21 9.89
C LEU A 42 -11.78 12.70 9.60
N HIS A 43 -12.47 13.04 8.51
CA HIS A 43 -12.84 14.42 8.22
C HIS A 43 -13.85 14.97 9.23
N GLN A 44 -14.89 14.19 9.57
CA GLN A 44 -15.86 14.57 10.60
C GLN A 44 -15.18 14.74 11.97
N HIS A 45 -14.23 13.86 12.31
CA HIS A 45 -13.41 14.00 13.51
C HIS A 45 -12.62 15.31 13.52
N ALA A 46 -12.03 15.72 12.39
CA ALA A 46 -11.34 17.01 12.29
C ALA A 46 -12.31 18.20 12.47
N GLN A 47 -13.52 18.13 11.92
CA GLN A 47 -14.55 19.15 12.12
C GLN A 47 -14.99 19.26 13.58
N ASP A 48 -15.20 18.12 14.24
CA ASP A 48 -15.60 18.05 15.64
C ASP A 48 -14.47 18.56 16.55
N THR A 49 -13.22 18.21 16.25
CA THR A 49 -12.02 18.73 16.93
C THR A 49 -11.92 20.26 16.82
N ARG A 50 -12.16 20.82 15.63
CA ARG A 50 -12.18 22.28 15.45
C ARG A 50 -13.30 22.93 16.27
N ARG A 51 -14.52 22.39 16.19
CA ARG A 51 -15.69 22.92 16.92
C ARG A 51 -15.51 22.83 18.43
N ASP A 52 -14.95 21.75 18.95
CA ASP A 52 -14.63 21.62 20.38
C ASP A 52 -13.70 22.74 20.84
N ALA A 53 -12.64 23.02 20.06
CA ALA A 53 -11.70 24.10 20.35
C ALA A 53 -12.34 25.51 20.24
N GLU A 54 -13.30 25.70 19.34
CA GLU A 54 -14.05 26.97 19.20
C GLU A 54 -15.05 27.19 20.35
N LEU A 55 -15.72 26.12 20.81
CA LEU A 55 -16.72 26.18 21.87
C LEU A 55 -16.12 26.23 23.28
N TYR A 56 -14.98 25.55 23.46
CA TYR A 56 -14.28 25.46 24.74
C TYR A 56 -12.83 25.93 24.60
N PRO A 57 -12.60 27.23 24.31
CA PRO A 57 -11.26 27.77 24.15
C PRO A 57 -10.49 27.67 25.48
N PRO A 58 -9.39 26.90 25.55
CA PRO A 58 -8.60 26.76 26.77
C PRO A 58 -7.83 28.04 27.13
N ASP A 59 -7.76 28.35 28.43
CA ASP A 59 -7.05 29.54 28.96
C ASP A 59 -5.54 29.53 28.67
N ASN A 60 -4.93 28.34 28.51
CA ASN A 60 -3.49 28.14 28.34
C ASN A 60 -3.06 27.90 26.88
N GLY A 61 -3.88 28.32 25.91
CA GLY A 61 -3.60 28.13 24.48
C GLY A 61 -4.18 26.83 23.92
N PRO A 62 -4.22 26.69 22.59
CA PRO A 62 -5.12 25.77 21.89
C PRO A 62 -4.89 24.30 22.27
N ARG A 63 -6.00 23.58 22.53
CA ARG A 63 -6.02 22.17 22.96
C ARG A 63 -5.36 21.23 21.95
N TYR A 64 -5.42 21.60 20.67
CA TYR A 64 -4.85 20.90 19.55
C TYR A 64 -4.09 21.88 18.66
N ASP A 65 -3.04 21.44 17.97
CA ASP A 65 -2.29 22.28 17.03
C ASP A 65 -3.22 22.79 15.91
N PRO A 66 -3.47 24.12 15.80
CA PRO A 66 -4.36 24.67 14.80
C PRO A 66 -3.91 24.37 13.36
N LYS A 67 -2.59 24.25 13.13
CA LYS A 67 -2.06 23.89 11.80
C LYS A 67 -2.41 22.45 11.45
N LEU A 68 -2.34 21.55 12.42
CA LEU A 68 -2.69 20.15 12.24
C LEU A 68 -4.18 19.97 11.93
N VAL A 69 -5.04 20.68 12.67
CA VAL A 69 -6.50 20.67 12.43
C VAL A 69 -6.84 21.27 11.06
N ALA A 70 -6.25 22.41 10.69
CA ALA A 70 -6.46 23.02 9.39
C ALA A 70 -6.02 22.11 8.23
N ALA A 71 -4.88 21.43 8.37
CA ALA A 71 -4.40 20.47 7.37
C ALA A 71 -5.35 19.26 7.23
N ALA A 72 -5.87 18.72 8.33
CA ALA A 72 -6.82 17.61 8.34
C ALA A 72 -8.18 17.96 7.72
N LEU A 73 -8.62 19.22 7.81
CA LEU A 73 -9.81 19.71 7.12
C LEU A 73 -9.61 19.85 5.61
N GLY A 74 -8.37 19.75 5.13
CA GLY A 74 -8.03 19.76 3.72
C GLY A 74 -8.29 18.43 3.02
N TRP A 75 -7.71 18.33 1.81
CA TRP A 75 -7.97 17.24 0.88
C TRP A 75 -7.12 16.00 1.17
N TYR A 76 -5.95 16.17 1.78
CA TYR A 76 -4.97 15.09 1.98
C TYR A 76 -5.38 14.12 3.09
N PHE A 77 -5.46 12.84 2.77
CA PHE A 77 -5.76 11.76 3.72
C PHE A 77 -4.71 11.67 4.84
N ASP A 78 -3.42 11.78 4.51
CA ASP A 78 -2.33 11.70 5.49
C ASP A 78 -2.45 12.75 6.59
N ALA A 79 -2.92 13.95 6.26
CA ALA A 79 -3.14 15.01 7.25
C ALA A 79 -4.28 14.64 8.22
N LYS A 80 -5.34 14.00 7.71
CA LYS A 80 -6.46 13.50 8.52
C LYS A 80 -6.00 12.41 9.49
N VAL A 81 -5.22 11.45 9.00
CA VAL A 81 -4.64 10.39 9.84
C VAL A 81 -3.67 10.96 10.87
N LYS A 82 -2.85 11.96 10.51
CA LYS A 82 -1.91 12.60 11.44
C LYS A 82 -2.63 13.25 12.63
N LEU A 83 -3.77 13.91 12.39
CA LEU A 83 -4.60 14.42 13.49
C LEU A 83 -5.16 13.29 14.35
N ALA A 84 -5.75 12.27 13.71
CA ALA A 84 -6.35 11.14 14.41
C ALA A 84 -5.34 10.34 15.25
N ARG A 85 -4.09 10.21 14.79
CA ARG A 85 -2.99 9.60 15.56
C ARG A 85 -2.76 10.27 16.92
N SER A 86 -2.92 11.58 16.99
CA SER A 86 -2.72 12.34 18.23
C SER A 86 -3.95 12.40 19.15
N THR A 87 -5.12 11.97 18.67
CA THR A 87 -6.41 12.30 19.34
C THR A 87 -7.43 11.18 19.39
N LEU A 88 -7.36 10.18 18.51
CA LEU A 88 -8.41 9.19 18.31
C LEU A 88 -7.89 7.75 18.23
N VAL A 89 -6.79 7.51 17.52
CA VAL A 89 -6.29 6.17 17.24
C VAL A 89 -4.84 5.98 17.69
N THR A 90 -4.47 4.73 17.94
CA THR A 90 -3.08 4.33 18.22
C THR A 90 -2.18 4.51 16.99
N ASP A 91 -0.86 4.64 17.20
CA ASP A 91 0.13 4.69 16.12
C ASP A 91 0.03 3.53 15.13
N GLU A 92 -0.16 2.30 15.64
CA GLU A 92 -0.28 1.09 14.81
C GLU A 92 -1.47 1.16 13.84
N LEU A 93 -2.63 1.58 14.35
CA LEU A 93 -3.82 1.78 13.52
C LEU A 93 -3.61 2.92 12.53
N ALA A 94 -2.99 4.03 12.94
CA ALA A 94 -2.69 5.14 12.03
C ALA A 94 -1.75 4.74 10.88
N ASP A 95 -0.71 3.96 11.14
CA ASP A 95 0.17 3.40 10.09
C ASP A 95 -0.63 2.46 9.18
N THR A 96 -1.48 1.61 9.75
CA THR A 96 -2.32 0.67 9.00
C THR A 96 -3.29 1.36 8.04
N LEU A 97 -3.99 2.40 8.50
CA LEU A 97 -4.92 3.17 7.67
C LEU A 97 -4.19 3.83 6.48
N GLN A 98 -2.98 4.36 6.70
CA GLN A 98 -2.16 4.92 5.61
C GLN A 98 -1.76 3.86 4.57
N TYR A 99 -1.30 2.69 5.01
CA TYR A 99 -0.96 1.61 4.08
C TYR A 99 -2.18 1.18 3.25
N LEU A 100 -3.33 0.98 3.90
CA LEU A 100 -4.56 0.53 3.24
C LEU A 100 -5.13 1.58 2.27
N HIS A 101 -5.07 2.86 2.62
CA HIS A 101 -5.41 3.95 1.70
C HIS A 101 -4.49 3.96 0.46
N GLY A 102 -3.20 3.66 0.64
CA GLY A 102 -2.25 3.48 -0.47
C GLY A 102 -2.69 2.40 -1.46
N PHE A 103 -3.19 1.26 -0.98
CA PHE A 103 -3.71 0.20 -1.85
C PHE A 103 -4.91 0.64 -2.66
N ARG A 104 -5.82 1.44 -2.10
CA ARG A 104 -6.94 2.03 -2.87
C ARG A 104 -6.41 2.82 -4.06
N ASN A 105 -5.43 3.69 -3.86
CA ASN A 105 -4.90 4.51 -4.95
C ASN A 105 -4.17 3.68 -6.02
N THR A 106 -3.48 2.61 -5.63
CA THR A 106 -2.78 1.73 -6.59
C THR A 106 -3.72 0.76 -7.31
N ALA A 107 -4.78 0.26 -6.66
CA ALA A 107 -5.77 -0.63 -7.26
C ALA A 107 -6.49 -0.01 -8.47
N TYR A 108 -6.49 1.33 -8.56
CA TYR A 108 -6.99 2.11 -9.69
C TYR A 108 -5.97 2.39 -10.80
N HIS A 109 -4.68 2.47 -10.48
CA HIS A 109 -3.66 3.03 -11.38
C HIS A 109 -2.58 2.04 -11.81
N ARG A 110 -2.42 0.90 -11.13
CA ARG A 110 -1.45 -0.14 -11.48
C ARG A 110 -2.18 -1.47 -11.59
N GLY A 111 -2.53 -1.87 -12.81
CA GLY A 111 -3.15 -3.17 -13.09
C GLY A 111 -2.33 -4.35 -12.54
N ALA A 112 -3.01 -5.48 -12.30
CA ALA A 112 -2.52 -6.82 -11.94
C ALA A 112 -1.61 -7.01 -10.70
N ARG A 113 -0.84 -6.00 -10.24
CA ARG A 113 0.30 -6.22 -9.31
C ARG A 113 -0.08 -6.63 -7.87
N HIS A 114 -1.33 -6.46 -7.45
CA HIS A 114 -1.80 -6.79 -6.10
C HIS A 114 -3.11 -7.59 -6.08
N GLU A 115 -3.55 -8.12 -7.22
CA GLU A 115 -4.90 -8.71 -7.30
C GLU A 115 -5.11 -9.91 -6.37
N GLY A 116 -4.05 -10.69 -6.13
CA GLY A 116 -4.09 -11.83 -5.22
C GLY A 116 -4.24 -11.46 -3.74
N ILE A 117 -4.05 -10.19 -3.36
CA ILE A 117 -4.10 -9.75 -1.95
C ILE A 117 -5.25 -8.78 -1.66
N LEU A 118 -5.96 -8.30 -2.69
CA LEU A 118 -7.00 -7.26 -2.53
C LEU A 118 -8.11 -7.70 -1.58
N HIS A 119 -8.57 -8.94 -1.71
CA HIS A 119 -9.65 -9.48 -0.86
C HIS A 119 -9.28 -9.41 0.63
N ALA A 120 -8.12 -9.97 1.00
CA ALA A 120 -7.66 -9.98 2.38
C ALA A 120 -7.35 -8.57 2.92
N LEU A 121 -6.80 -7.69 2.08
CA LEU A 121 -6.59 -6.29 2.43
C LEU A 121 -7.91 -5.56 2.70
N ALA A 122 -8.93 -5.76 1.87
CA ALA A 122 -10.23 -5.13 2.02
C ALA A 122 -10.94 -5.62 3.29
N LEU A 123 -10.92 -6.93 3.58
CA LEU A 123 -11.44 -7.47 4.85
C LEU A 123 -10.70 -6.89 6.06
N PHE A 124 -9.36 -6.84 6.00
CA PHE A 124 -8.56 -6.24 7.07
C PHE A 124 -8.87 -4.75 7.23
N TYR A 125 -9.09 -4.02 6.13
CA TYR A 125 -9.48 -2.61 6.19
C TYR A 125 -10.87 -2.43 6.79
N ALA A 126 -11.85 -3.25 6.43
CA ALA A 126 -13.19 -3.20 7.01
C ALA A 126 -13.16 -3.41 8.54
N ARG A 127 -12.37 -4.36 9.03
CA ARG A 127 -12.19 -4.59 10.48
C ARG A 127 -11.57 -3.37 11.16
N ASN A 128 -10.56 -2.77 10.56
CA ASN A 128 -9.90 -1.58 11.09
C ASN A 128 -10.77 -0.33 11.01
N ALA A 129 -11.61 -0.21 9.98
CA ALA A 129 -12.64 0.82 9.90
C ALA A 129 -13.65 0.66 11.04
N CYS A 130 -14.17 -0.55 11.29
CA CYS A 130 -15.04 -0.82 12.44
C CYS A 130 -14.36 -0.45 13.77
N ARG A 131 -13.06 -0.77 13.93
CA ARG A 131 -12.28 -0.36 15.12
C ARG A 131 -12.19 1.16 15.25
N LEU A 132 -11.86 1.87 14.17
CA LEU A 132 -11.82 3.35 14.13
C LEU A 132 -13.19 3.95 14.53
N LEU A 133 -14.27 3.51 13.88
CA LEU A 133 -15.61 4.04 14.14
C LEU A 133 -16.15 3.67 15.53
N SER A 134 -15.71 2.56 16.12
CA SER A 134 -16.04 2.22 17.51
C SER A 134 -15.34 3.12 18.54
N GLN A 135 -14.21 3.73 18.18
CA GLN A 135 -13.47 4.68 19.01
C GLN A 135 -13.94 6.13 18.79
N TYR A 136 -14.53 6.40 17.63
CA TYR A 136 -15.00 7.73 17.28
C TYR A 136 -16.23 8.13 18.13
N GLN A 137 -16.09 9.26 18.83
CA GLN A 137 -17.17 9.88 19.59
C GLN A 137 -17.45 11.27 19.02
N PRO A 138 -18.55 11.45 18.29
CA PRO A 138 -18.95 12.77 17.81
C PRO A 138 -19.15 13.74 18.97
N LEU A 139 -18.88 15.02 18.74
CA LEU A 139 -19.05 16.06 19.74
C LEU A 139 -20.51 16.19 20.20
N PHE A 140 -21.47 15.98 19.28
CA PHE A 140 -22.90 16.04 19.57
C PHE A 140 -23.66 14.87 18.96
N TRP A 141 -24.53 14.27 19.76
CA TRP A 141 -25.49 13.25 19.32
C TRP A 141 -26.82 13.91 18.98
N SER A 142 -27.01 14.21 17.69
CA SER A 142 -28.24 14.83 17.19
C SER A 142 -28.91 13.96 16.12
N SER A 143 -30.24 13.87 16.24
CA SER A 143 -31.16 13.36 15.22
C SER A 143 -32.09 14.46 14.72
N SER A 144 -32.49 14.38 13.46
CA SER A 144 -33.56 15.18 12.88
C SER A 144 -34.79 14.32 12.60
N SER A 145 -35.99 14.92 12.59
CA SER A 145 -37.21 14.25 12.12
C SER A 145 -37.16 13.85 10.64
N LYS A 146 -36.18 14.40 9.90
CA LYS A 146 -35.90 14.05 8.50
C LYS A 146 -34.90 12.90 8.34
N ASP A 147 -34.27 12.44 9.43
CA ASP A 147 -33.32 11.34 9.37
C ASP A 147 -34.03 10.06 8.92
N ARG A 148 -33.40 9.33 8.00
CA ARG A 148 -33.85 8.05 7.44
C ARG A 148 -32.73 7.04 7.63
N ILE A 149 -32.80 6.30 8.71
CA ILE A 149 -31.83 5.24 9.00
C ILE A 149 -31.90 4.19 7.89
N PRO A 150 -30.80 3.91 7.16
CA PRO A 150 -30.80 2.92 6.11
C PRO A 150 -31.13 1.52 6.65
N HIS A 151 -31.81 0.71 5.83
CA HIS A 151 -32.26 -0.62 6.24
C HIS A 151 -31.12 -1.53 6.69
N ARG A 152 -29.95 -1.46 6.04
CA ARG A 152 -28.77 -2.26 6.43
C ARG A 152 -28.27 -1.90 7.81
N ALA A 153 -28.26 -0.61 8.15
CA ALA A 153 -27.83 -0.13 9.47
C ALA A 153 -28.74 -0.64 10.60
N VAL A 154 -30.05 -0.80 10.34
CA VAL A 154 -31.02 -1.29 11.35
C VAL A 154 -30.64 -2.68 11.87
N LYS A 155 -30.13 -3.58 11.00
CA LYS A 155 -29.64 -4.93 11.39
C LYS A 155 -28.62 -4.86 12.52
N TYR A 156 -27.74 -3.85 12.50
CA TYR A 156 -26.66 -3.70 13.46
C TYR A 156 -27.03 -2.81 14.64
N LEU A 157 -28.01 -1.93 14.54
CA LEU A 157 -28.44 -1.08 15.64
C LEU A 157 -29.37 -1.81 16.61
N GLY A 158 -30.13 -2.81 16.14
CA GLY A 158 -31.03 -3.61 16.96
C GLY A 158 -32.22 -2.80 17.51
N SER A 159 -32.87 -3.30 18.56
CA SER A 159 -33.95 -2.58 19.24
C SER A 159 -33.37 -1.51 20.17
N VAL A 160 -33.69 -0.24 19.89
CA VAL A 160 -33.01 0.96 20.43
C VAL A 160 -33.27 1.25 21.92
N ASN A 161 -33.97 0.40 22.68
CA ASN A 161 -34.36 0.71 24.07
C ASN A 161 -33.67 -0.17 25.13
N PRO A 162 -33.12 0.39 26.23
CA PRO A 162 -32.84 1.80 26.56
C PRO A 162 -31.31 2.05 26.53
N VAL A 163 -30.69 1.89 25.36
CA VAL A 163 -29.25 2.09 25.22
C VAL A 163 -29.02 3.49 24.64
N SER A 164 -28.08 4.26 25.20
CA SER A 164 -27.73 5.56 24.63
C SER A 164 -27.29 5.42 23.16
N PRO A 165 -27.55 6.41 22.29
CA PRO A 165 -27.10 6.34 20.88
C PRO A 165 -25.61 6.02 20.74
N MET A 166 -24.78 6.56 21.64
CA MET A 166 -23.35 6.25 21.70
C MET A 166 -23.06 4.76 21.85
N GLU A 167 -23.66 4.12 22.85
CA GLU A 167 -23.46 2.69 23.06
C GLU A 167 -24.10 1.83 21.97
N ALA A 168 -25.24 2.26 21.42
CA ALA A 168 -25.88 1.56 20.30
C ALA A 168 -24.98 1.51 19.05
N PHE A 169 -24.37 2.64 18.67
CA PHE A 169 -23.45 2.69 17.53
C PHE A 169 -22.14 1.96 17.80
N LYS A 170 -21.57 2.10 19.00
CA LYS A 170 -20.36 1.35 19.39
C LYS A 170 -20.59 -0.16 19.27
N GLN A 171 -21.73 -0.67 19.75
CA GLN A 171 -22.11 -2.07 19.59
C GLN A 171 -22.38 -2.44 18.13
N ALA A 172 -22.98 -1.56 17.35
CA ALA A 172 -23.20 -1.80 15.92
C ALA A 172 -21.89 -1.99 15.17
N TRP A 173 -20.87 -1.16 15.44
CA TRP A 173 -19.54 -1.31 14.85
C TRP A 173 -18.84 -2.60 15.29
N GLN A 174 -19.00 -2.99 16.56
CA GLN A 174 -18.49 -4.28 17.05
C GLN A 174 -19.14 -5.45 16.30
N ARG A 175 -20.48 -5.45 16.20
CA ARG A 175 -21.22 -6.49 15.46
C ARG A 175 -20.81 -6.56 13.98
N LEU A 176 -20.64 -5.41 13.32
CA LEU A 176 -20.18 -5.37 11.93
C LEU A 176 -18.73 -5.87 11.79
N GLY A 177 -17.88 -5.52 12.76
CA GLY A 177 -16.52 -6.05 12.86
C GLY A 177 -16.49 -7.57 13.03
N ASP A 178 -17.41 -8.13 13.83
CA ASP A 178 -17.58 -9.58 13.97
C ASP A 178 -18.01 -10.20 12.64
N VAL A 179 -18.96 -9.60 11.90
CA VAL A 179 -19.31 -10.08 10.56
C VAL A 179 -18.08 -10.11 9.65
N ALA A 180 -17.30 -9.03 9.60
CA ALA A 180 -16.04 -8.98 8.84
C ALA A 180 -15.02 -10.04 9.30
N ALA A 181 -15.01 -10.41 10.58
CA ALA A 181 -14.17 -11.50 11.12
C ALA A 181 -14.60 -12.89 10.61
N HIS A 182 -15.91 -13.13 10.45
CA HIS A 182 -16.44 -14.41 9.97
C HIS A 182 -16.11 -14.73 8.51
N HIS A 183 -15.73 -13.73 7.71
CA HIS A 183 -15.24 -13.96 6.34
C HIS A 183 -13.86 -14.65 6.28
N GLY A 184 -13.22 -14.88 7.43
CA GLY A 184 -11.93 -15.57 7.53
C GLY A 184 -10.74 -14.61 7.49
N ASP A 185 -9.58 -15.07 7.95
CA ASP A 185 -8.33 -14.29 7.93
C ASP A 185 -7.26 -15.04 7.16
N THR A 186 -6.91 -14.50 6.00
CA THR A 186 -5.85 -15.02 5.13
C THR A 186 -4.74 -13.99 4.92
N LEU A 187 -4.78 -12.83 5.59
CA LEU A 187 -3.94 -11.68 5.25
C LEU A 187 -2.46 -12.02 5.23
N ILE A 188 -1.94 -12.63 6.30
CA ILE A 188 -0.51 -12.97 6.40
C ILE A 188 -0.10 -13.95 5.29
N GLY A 189 -0.95 -14.95 5.02
CA GLY A 189 -0.71 -15.93 3.97
C GLY A 189 -0.70 -15.29 2.58
N ASP A 190 -1.69 -14.46 2.28
CA ASP A 190 -1.83 -13.81 0.97
C ASP A 190 -0.69 -12.80 0.73
N LEU A 191 -0.34 -12.00 1.74
CA LEU A 191 0.82 -11.09 1.68
C LEU A 191 2.13 -11.85 1.48
N TYR A 192 2.30 -13.00 2.15
CA TYR A 192 3.47 -13.86 1.96
C TYR A 192 3.52 -14.41 0.53
N SER A 193 2.43 -14.97 0.02
CA SER A 193 2.38 -15.54 -1.33
C SER A 193 2.67 -14.51 -2.41
N ASP A 194 2.15 -13.28 -2.28
CA ASP A 194 2.44 -12.19 -3.21
C ASP A 194 3.90 -11.72 -3.13
N MET A 195 4.43 -11.59 -1.91
CA MET A 195 5.84 -11.25 -1.70
C MET A 195 6.77 -12.35 -2.23
N ALA A 196 6.46 -13.63 -2.00
CA ALA A 196 7.24 -14.77 -2.47
C ALA A 196 7.26 -14.83 -4.01
N ARG A 197 6.10 -14.71 -4.67
CA ARG A 197 6.01 -14.63 -6.14
C ARG A 197 6.81 -13.46 -6.71
N THR A 198 6.79 -12.30 -6.04
CA THR A 198 7.59 -11.13 -6.43
C THR A 198 9.09 -11.42 -6.35
N ILE A 199 9.53 -12.16 -5.33
CA ILE A 199 10.93 -12.57 -5.17
C ILE A 199 11.33 -13.63 -6.21
N GLU A 200 10.46 -14.60 -6.46
CA GLU A 200 10.67 -15.67 -7.45
C GLU A 200 10.82 -15.10 -8.86
N LEU A 201 9.94 -14.18 -9.27
CA LEU A 201 10.06 -13.51 -10.57
C LEU A 201 11.39 -12.78 -10.73
N ALA A 202 11.82 -12.05 -9.69
CA ALA A 202 13.13 -11.38 -9.71
C ALA A 202 14.29 -12.39 -9.75
N ASP A 203 14.18 -13.52 -9.05
CA ASP A 203 15.20 -14.58 -9.06
C ASP A 203 15.34 -15.24 -10.44
N GLU A 204 14.22 -15.50 -11.11
CA GLU A 204 14.17 -15.99 -12.48
C GLU A 204 14.86 -15.02 -13.45
N GLN A 205 14.55 -13.73 -13.34
CA GLN A 205 15.16 -12.68 -14.17
C GLN A 205 16.67 -12.55 -13.93
N VAL A 206 17.12 -12.55 -12.67
CA VAL A 206 18.55 -12.53 -12.35
C VAL A 206 19.24 -13.80 -12.86
N THR A 207 18.58 -14.96 -12.76
CA THR A 207 19.10 -16.22 -13.31
C THR A 207 19.25 -16.13 -14.83
N PHE A 208 18.22 -15.64 -15.52
CA PHE A 208 18.23 -15.45 -16.97
C PHE A 208 19.39 -14.54 -17.42
N LEU A 209 19.55 -13.38 -16.76
CA LEU A 209 20.63 -12.43 -16.99
C LEU A 209 22.01 -13.01 -16.64
N SER A 210 22.11 -13.89 -15.65
CA SER A 210 23.40 -14.52 -15.29
C SER A 210 23.85 -15.57 -16.30
N GLN A 211 22.93 -16.15 -17.06
CA GLN A 211 23.20 -17.25 -17.99
C GLN A 211 23.43 -16.77 -19.44
N HIS A 212 23.14 -15.50 -19.74
CA HIS A 212 23.21 -14.94 -21.10
C HIS A 212 23.87 -13.55 -21.07
N PRO A 213 24.56 -13.11 -22.13
CA PRO A 213 24.70 -13.72 -23.45
C PRO A 213 25.98 -14.57 -23.66
N GLU A 214 26.96 -14.54 -22.75
CA GLU A 214 28.27 -15.15 -23.00
C GLU A 214 28.39 -16.62 -22.53
N PRO A 215 29.08 -17.49 -23.29
CA PRO A 215 29.40 -18.86 -22.86
C PRO A 215 30.40 -18.82 -21.70
N GLY A 216 29.87 -18.84 -20.48
CA GLY A 216 30.62 -18.71 -19.23
C GLY A 216 29.77 -18.12 -18.10
N GLY A 217 28.74 -17.35 -18.47
CA GLY A 217 27.83 -16.69 -17.55
C GLY A 217 28.47 -15.52 -16.78
N THR A 218 27.62 -14.60 -16.34
CA THR A 218 27.99 -13.50 -15.46
C THR A 218 27.61 -13.88 -14.04
N SER A 219 28.44 -13.55 -13.04
CA SER A 219 28.07 -13.82 -11.65
C SER A 219 26.79 -13.04 -11.29
N ARG A 220 25.94 -13.61 -10.45
CA ARG A 220 24.69 -12.94 -10.03
C ARG A 220 24.96 -11.61 -9.33
N ASP A 221 26.05 -11.51 -8.57
CA ASP A 221 26.48 -10.25 -7.94
C ASP A 221 26.78 -9.17 -8.98
N GLN A 222 27.48 -9.54 -10.05
CA GLN A 222 27.78 -8.63 -11.15
C GLN A 222 26.51 -8.23 -11.91
N VAL A 223 25.59 -9.16 -12.18
CA VAL A 223 24.28 -8.86 -12.78
C VAL A 223 23.53 -7.78 -11.98
N ILE A 224 23.57 -7.86 -10.65
CA ILE A 224 22.92 -6.87 -9.79
C ILE A 224 23.57 -5.49 -9.93
N VAL A 225 24.90 -5.43 -10.04
CA VAL A 225 25.60 -4.17 -10.34
C VAL A 225 25.17 -3.65 -11.70
N ASP A 226 25.22 -4.48 -12.75
CA ASP A 226 24.88 -4.12 -14.13
C ASP A 226 23.46 -3.54 -14.25
N CYS A 227 22.50 -4.13 -13.53
CA CYS A 227 21.12 -3.61 -13.44
C CYS A 227 21.05 -2.18 -12.93
N GLN A 228 21.98 -1.78 -12.05
CA GLN A 228 22.00 -0.43 -11.45
C GLN A 228 22.85 0.56 -12.26
N VAL A 229 23.80 0.08 -13.08
CA VAL A 229 24.74 0.95 -13.82
C VAL A 229 24.00 1.92 -14.73
N TRP A 230 23.15 1.42 -15.62
CA TRP A 230 22.47 2.24 -16.62
C TRP A 230 21.58 3.33 -16.01
N PRO A 231 20.66 3.03 -15.07
CA PRO A 231 19.83 4.04 -14.42
C PRO A 231 20.65 5.12 -13.70
N VAL A 232 21.79 4.76 -13.11
CA VAL A 232 22.64 5.72 -12.38
C VAL A 232 23.50 6.54 -13.34
N ALA A 233 24.16 5.90 -14.29
CA ALA A 233 25.09 6.55 -15.21
C ALA A 233 24.43 7.69 -16.01
N PHE A 234 23.16 7.53 -16.38
CA PHE A 234 22.39 8.53 -17.13
C PHE A 234 21.40 9.31 -16.25
N SER A 235 21.70 9.45 -14.97
CA SER A 235 20.97 10.31 -14.03
C SER A 235 21.83 11.49 -13.59
N GLU A 236 21.17 12.55 -13.11
CA GLU A 236 21.85 13.69 -12.49
C GLU A 236 22.78 13.26 -11.34
N GLN A 237 22.43 12.18 -10.63
CA GLN A 237 23.25 11.62 -9.56
C GLN A 237 24.57 11.04 -10.08
N GLY A 238 24.53 10.26 -11.16
CA GLY A 238 25.73 9.66 -11.76
C GLY A 238 26.64 10.74 -12.36
N GLU A 239 26.07 11.69 -13.09
CA GLU A 239 26.83 12.79 -13.70
C GLU A 239 27.53 13.66 -12.64
N LYS A 240 26.82 14.03 -11.57
CA LYS A 240 27.41 14.77 -10.45
C LYS A 240 28.50 13.98 -9.75
N TYR A 241 28.30 12.67 -9.56
CA TYR A 241 29.31 11.82 -8.95
C TYR A 241 30.59 11.75 -9.79
N ALA A 242 30.46 11.54 -11.10
CA ALA A 242 31.59 11.52 -12.02
C ALA A 242 32.35 12.84 -11.99
N ALA A 243 31.65 13.97 -12.14
CA ALA A 243 32.25 15.30 -12.12
C ALA A 243 33.00 15.60 -10.80
N ALA A 244 32.44 15.18 -9.66
CA ALA A 244 33.05 15.41 -8.35
C ALA A 244 34.27 14.53 -8.05
N ASN A 245 34.40 13.39 -8.72
CA ASN A 245 35.43 12.38 -8.43
C ASN A 245 36.45 12.20 -9.57
N GLY A 246 36.55 13.19 -10.48
CA GLY A 246 37.50 13.15 -11.60
C GLY A 246 37.16 12.11 -12.67
N GLY A 247 35.89 11.69 -12.73
CA GLY A 247 35.38 10.77 -13.72
C GLY A 247 35.27 11.42 -15.11
N PRO A 248 35.18 10.60 -16.16
CA PRO A 248 35.04 11.09 -17.52
C PRO A 248 33.64 11.69 -17.76
N ALA A 249 33.51 12.51 -18.80
CA ALA A 249 32.22 13.10 -19.16
C ALA A 249 31.21 12.02 -19.61
N PRO A 250 29.89 12.25 -19.43
CA PRO A 250 28.86 11.36 -19.94
C PRO A 250 29.05 11.07 -21.44
N LEU A 251 28.65 9.87 -21.88
CA LEU A 251 28.74 9.40 -23.27
C LEU A 251 30.17 9.17 -23.83
N THR A 252 31.22 9.39 -23.03
CA THR A 252 32.55 8.94 -23.43
C THR A 252 32.65 7.41 -23.35
N PRO A 253 33.46 6.74 -24.21
CA PRO A 253 33.49 5.28 -24.29
C PRO A 253 33.76 4.56 -22.96
N ASN A 254 34.54 5.17 -22.06
CA ASN A 254 34.92 4.57 -20.77
C ASN A 254 34.03 5.00 -19.60
N TYR A 255 32.99 5.81 -19.85
CA TYR A 255 32.15 6.37 -18.79
C TYR A 255 31.41 5.29 -18.00
N LEU A 256 30.78 4.34 -18.70
CA LEU A 256 30.01 3.27 -18.05
C LEU A 256 30.90 2.39 -17.17
N THR A 257 32.03 1.92 -17.71
CA THR A 257 33.01 1.12 -16.98
C THR A 257 33.58 1.89 -15.78
N TRP A 258 33.84 3.19 -15.92
CA TRP A 258 34.31 4.01 -14.81
C TRP A 258 33.25 4.13 -13.71
N ILE A 259 31.99 4.42 -14.07
CA ILE A 259 30.87 4.50 -13.13
C ILE A 259 30.68 3.17 -12.39
N GLU A 260 30.62 2.06 -13.13
CA GLU A 260 30.54 0.70 -12.59
C GLU A 260 31.59 0.42 -11.51
N GLN A 261 32.83 0.84 -11.73
CA GLN A 261 33.93 0.55 -10.80
C GLN A 261 33.95 1.49 -9.59
N HIS A 262 33.58 2.76 -9.78
CA HIS A 262 33.83 3.81 -8.78
C HIS A 262 32.58 4.22 -8.01
N PHE A 263 31.37 3.99 -8.50
CA PHE A 263 30.15 4.42 -7.83
C PHE A 263 29.85 3.56 -6.58
N PRO A 264 29.36 4.17 -5.47
CA PRO A 264 29.01 3.43 -4.26
C PRO A 264 27.65 2.75 -4.41
N TRP A 265 27.62 1.63 -5.13
CA TRP A 265 26.40 0.86 -5.39
C TRP A 265 25.63 0.49 -4.10
N PRO A 266 24.33 0.81 -4.00
CA PRO A 266 23.51 0.45 -2.86
C PRO A 266 23.43 -1.06 -2.61
N GLN A 267 23.46 -1.86 -3.68
CA GLN A 267 23.51 -3.31 -3.63
C GLN A 267 24.65 -3.81 -4.52
N ARG A 268 25.56 -4.61 -3.95
CA ARG A 268 26.69 -5.21 -4.69
C ARG A 268 26.61 -6.73 -4.78
N ALA A 269 25.68 -7.33 -4.05
CA ALA A 269 25.51 -8.77 -3.95
C ALA A 269 24.07 -9.15 -4.28
N ASP A 270 23.87 -10.40 -4.68
CA ASP A 270 22.57 -11.00 -4.91
C ASP A 270 21.64 -10.80 -3.69
N PRO A 271 20.57 -10.00 -3.83
CA PRO A 271 19.69 -9.71 -2.72
C PRO A 271 18.67 -10.83 -2.46
N ILE A 272 18.48 -11.77 -3.40
CA ILE A 272 17.42 -12.80 -3.34
C ILE A 272 17.48 -13.63 -2.03
N PRO A 273 18.64 -14.11 -1.54
CA PRO A 273 18.70 -14.82 -0.26
C PRO A 273 18.22 -13.97 0.93
N SER A 274 18.55 -12.67 0.93
CA SER A 274 18.09 -11.76 1.98
C SER A 274 16.59 -11.49 1.89
N TRP A 275 16.05 -11.37 0.68
CA TRP A 275 14.62 -11.16 0.44
C TRP A 275 13.80 -12.38 0.86
N ARG A 276 14.27 -13.60 0.57
CA ARG A 276 13.65 -14.85 1.06
C ARG A 276 13.59 -14.92 2.59
N LYS A 277 14.67 -14.48 3.29
CA LYS A 277 14.65 -14.36 4.75
C LYS A 277 13.60 -13.37 5.25
N ARG A 278 13.40 -12.24 4.55
CA ARG A 278 12.35 -11.27 4.88
C ARG A 278 10.95 -11.85 4.68
N ALA A 279 10.72 -12.62 3.61
CA ALA A 279 9.44 -13.30 3.37
C ALA A 279 9.14 -14.33 4.47
N ALA A 280 10.15 -15.11 4.88
CA ALA A 280 10.02 -16.03 6.01
C ALA A 280 9.71 -15.30 7.34
N SER A 281 10.29 -14.12 7.56
CA SER A 281 9.98 -13.28 8.73
C SER A 281 8.57 -12.67 8.69
N LEU A 282 8.00 -12.49 7.50
CA LEU A 282 6.62 -12.04 7.32
C LEU A 282 5.64 -13.16 7.69
N VAL A 283 5.81 -14.37 7.17
CA VAL A 283 4.86 -15.48 7.44
C VAL A 283 4.92 -15.96 8.90
N ALA A 284 6.05 -15.76 9.57
CA ALA A 284 6.19 -16.03 11.01
C ALA A 284 5.54 -14.97 11.91
N GLU A 285 5.09 -13.84 11.35
CA GLU A 285 4.42 -12.78 12.09
C GLU A 285 3.05 -13.23 12.58
N LYS A 286 2.66 -12.82 13.79
CA LYS A 286 1.33 -13.08 14.34
C LYS A 286 0.45 -11.84 14.34
N ASN A 287 1.05 -10.67 14.34
CA ASN A 287 0.33 -9.41 14.29
C ASN A 287 0.08 -9.00 12.82
N PRO A 288 -1.18 -8.97 12.35
CA PRO A 288 -1.51 -8.60 10.97
C PRO A 288 -1.11 -7.16 10.61
N HIS A 289 -1.09 -6.23 11.57
CA HIS A 289 -0.61 -4.86 11.35
C HIS A 289 0.90 -4.85 11.05
N ALA A 290 1.68 -5.60 11.83
CA ALA A 290 3.12 -5.73 11.63
C ALA A 290 3.45 -6.46 10.31
N ALA A 291 2.66 -7.48 9.95
CA ALA A 291 2.81 -8.21 8.69
C ALA A 291 2.56 -7.29 7.48
N LEU A 292 1.48 -6.50 7.51
CA LEU A 292 1.19 -5.49 6.49
C LEU A 292 2.34 -4.48 6.35
N LYS A 293 2.85 -3.98 7.47
CA LYS A 293 4.00 -3.05 7.48
C LYS A 293 5.24 -3.68 6.84
N LYS A 294 5.63 -4.89 7.26
CA LYS A 294 6.76 -5.63 6.68
C LYS A 294 6.62 -5.81 5.17
N TYR A 295 5.43 -6.17 4.71
CA TYR A 295 5.10 -6.29 3.28
C TYR A 295 5.29 -4.96 2.55
N CYS A 296 4.60 -3.89 2.99
CA CYS A 296 4.64 -2.59 2.34
C CYS A 296 6.06 -2.00 2.29
N GLU A 297 6.81 -2.13 3.38
CA GLU A 297 8.21 -1.70 3.44
C GLU A 297 9.09 -2.50 2.49
N PHE A 298 8.91 -3.82 2.38
CA PHE A 298 9.63 -4.63 1.41
C PHE A 298 9.32 -4.20 -0.03
N MET A 299 8.03 -4.09 -0.38
CA MET A 299 7.62 -3.71 -1.74
C MET A 299 8.19 -2.36 -2.12
N LYS A 300 8.16 -1.37 -1.21
CA LYS A 300 8.73 -0.03 -1.40
C LYS A 300 10.25 -0.04 -1.51
N GLN A 301 10.95 -0.69 -0.59
CA GLN A 301 12.42 -0.68 -0.54
C GLN A 301 13.07 -1.41 -1.72
N THR A 302 12.38 -2.41 -2.28
CA THR A 302 12.91 -3.22 -3.39
C THR A 302 12.44 -2.75 -4.76
N ASP A 303 11.51 -1.78 -4.83
CA ASP A 303 10.84 -1.40 -6.09
C ASP A 303 11.80 -0.96 -7.18
N ALA A 304 12.74 -0.06 -6.85
CA ALA A 304 13.71 0.46 -7.82
C ALA A 304 14.61 -0.64 -8.39
N LEU A 305 15.13 -1.53 -7.54
CA LEU A 305 16.00 -2.62 -8.00
C LEU A 305 15.23 -3.66 -8.80
N ARG A 306 14.02 -4.05 -8.35
CA ARG A 306 13.16 -4.97 -9.11
C ARG A 306 12.80 -4.41 -10.49
N ALA A 307 12.48 -3.11 -10.57
CA ALA A 307 12.19 -2.45 -11.85
C ALA A 307 13.42 -2.43 -12.79
N ALA A 308 14.62 -2.22 -12.24
CA ALA A 308 15.86 -2.26 -13.01
C ALA A 308 16.17 -3.66 -13.55
N ILE A 309 16.02 -4.70 -12.71
CA ILE A 309 16.15 -6.12 -13.11
C ILE A 309 15.15 -6.45 -14.22
N ASP A 310 13.88 -6.10 -14.03
CA ASP A 310 12.80 -6.34 -14.99
C ASP A 310 13.08 -5.67 -16.35
N THR A 311 13.57 -4.42 -16.32
CA THR A 311 13.92 -3.67 -17.52
C THR A 311 15.07 -4.33 -18.29
N LEU A 312 16.17 -4.69 -17.61
CA LEU A 312 17.30 -5.33 -18.27
C LEU A 312 16.95 -6.72 -18.81
N ALA A 313 16.20 -7.51 -18.05
CA ALA A 313 15.73 -8.82 -18.50
C ALA A 313 14.87 -8.71 -19.75
N GLY A 314 13.93 -7.76 -19.78
CA GLY A 314 13.11 -7.49 -20.97
C GLY A 314 13.91 -7.00 -22.18
N GLN A 315 14.94 -6.19 -21.98
CA GLN A 315 15.84 -5.75 -23.05
C GLN A 315 16.65 -6.91 -23.64
N LEU A 316 17.16 -7.79 -22.78
CA LEU A 316 17.91 -8.97 -23.23
C LEU A 316 17.01 -9.95 -23.99
N ASP A 317 15.81 -10.22 -23.46
CA ASP A 317 14.81 -11.07 -24.12
C ASP A 317 14.44 -10.55 -25.52
N ALA A 318 14.15 -9.24 -25.63
CA ALA A 318 13.89 -8.60 -26.91
C ALA A 318 15.07 -8.69 -27.88
N HIS A 319 16.30 -8.56 -27.37
CA HIS A 319 17.51 -8.71 -28.19
C HIS A 319 17.69 -10.15 -28.70
N ILE A 320 17.47 -11.14 -27.84
CA ILE A 320 17.52 -12.56 -28.21
C ILE A 320 16.46 -12.87 -29.27
N GLN A 321 15.22 -12.40 -29.09
CA GLN A 321 14.15 -12.58 -30.07
C GLN A 321 14.51 -11.97 -31.43
N HIS A 322 15.06 -10.75 -31.44
CA HIS A 322 15.52 -10.12 -32.67
C HIS A 322 16.62 -10.92 -33.38
N MET A 323 17.58 -11.49 -32.63
CA MET A 323 18.62 -12.36 -33.22
C MET A 323 18.03 -13.63 -33.84
N VAL A 324 17.06 -14.25 -33.16
CA VAL A 324 16.35 -15.44 -33.68
C VAL A 324 15.60 -15.11 -34.96
N ASP A 325 14.83 -14.02 -34.97
CA ASP A 325 14.06 -13.59 -36.13
C ASP A 325 14.99 -13.29 -37.32
N SER A 326 16.09 -12.58 -37.08
CA SER A 326 17.10 -12.28 -38.10
C SER A 326 17.72 -13.56 -38.69
N TYR A 327 18.07 -14.53 -37.85
CA TYR A 327 18.63 -15.80 -38.29
C TYR A 327 17.64 -16.62 -39.13
N LEU A 328 16.35 -16.64 -38.74
CA LEU A 328 15.30 -17.31 -39.50
C LEU A 328 15.08 -16.63 -40.87
N GLU A 329 15.07 -15.30 -40.93
CA GLU A 329 14.96 -14.56 -42.19
C GLU A 329 16.14 -14.84 -43.14
N GLU A 330 17.37 -14.84 -42.64
CA GLU A 330 18.56 -15.16 -43.42
C GLU A 330 18.50 -16.58 -43.98
N ARG A 331 18.06 -17.54 -43.15
CA ARG A 331 17.87 -18.94 -43.58
C ARG A 331 16.78 -19.09 -44.64
N HIS A 332 15.73 -18.28 -44.59
CA HIS A 332 14.66 -18.27 -45.59
C HIS A 332 15.06 -17.56 -46.89
N ARG A 333 15.95 -16.56 -46.86
CA ARG A 333 16.48 -15.90 -48.07
C ARG A 333 17.61 -16.68 -48.75
N GLY A 334 18.23 -17.64 -48.05
CA GLY A 334 19.28 -18.51 -48.55
C GLY A 334 18.81 -19.83 -49.17
N MET A 335 17.49 -20.09 -49.24
CA MET A 335 16.86 -21.20 -49.99
C MET A 335 16.18 -20.67 -51.25
#